data_AF-F9YTX9-F1
#
_entry.id   AF-F9YTX9-F1
#
_cell.length_a   1.000
_cell.length_b   1.000
_cell.length_c   1.000
_cell.angle_alpha   90.00
_cell.angle_beta   90.00
_cell.angle_gamma   90.00
#
_symmetry.space_group_name_H-M   'P 1'
#
loop_
_entity.id
_entity.type
_entity.pdbx_description
1 polymer ?
#
loop_
_entity_poly.entity_id
_entity_poly.type
_entity_poly.pdbx_seq_one_letter_code
_entity_poly.pdbx_strand_id
1 'polypeptide(L)'
;MPIWKILIFKILNLMKNILIFSTLLFCFCNVWGQHNEKYEKIKSLKIAYITEKIDLTPQEAKAFWPIYNKYSDKIHELHNGGLGKCRKTASEKGNQLSEKEALELIEKEEEINLEIVKTSKEMNLQLQKVISAKKIVLLKQAEKEFRHSLIKQYKEHK
;
A
#
# COMPACT_ATOMS: atom_id res chain seq x y z
N MET A 1 -10.91 -54.30 30.63
CA MET A 1 -11.53 -53.00 30.26
C MET A 1 -12.11 -53.14 28.86
N PRO A 2 -13.37 -52.72 28.59
CA PRO A 2 -14.01 -53.00 27.30
C PRO A 2 -13.37 -52.20 26.16
N ILE A 3 -13.11 -52.88 25.04
CA ILE A 3 -12.42 -52.36 23.84
C ILE A 3 -13.05 -51.06 23.33
N TRP A 4 -14.38 -50.94 23.45
CA TRP A 4 -15.12 -49.76 22.99
C TRP A 4 -14.77 -48.48 23.79
N LYS A 5 -14.40 -48.58 25.08
CA LYS A 5 -13.94 -47.43 25.88
C LYS A 5 -12.58 -46.91 25.40
N ILE A 6 -11.68 -47.80 24.98
CA ILE A 6 -10.37 -47.44 24.43
C ILE A 6 -10.55 -46.75 23.07
N LEU A 7 -11.47 -47.26 22.25
CA LEU A 7 -11.79 -46.68 20.95
C LEU A 7 -12.37 -45.27 21.08
N ILE A 8 -13.35 -45.08 21.97
CA ILE A 8 -13.97 -43.78 22.26
C ILE A 8 -12.92 -42.78 22.78
N PHE A 9 -12.05 -43.22 23.71
CA PHE A 9 -10.99 -42.38 24.26
C PHE A 9 -9.97 -41.92 23.18
N LYS A 10 -9.60 -42.81 22.24
CA LYS A 10 -8.75 -42.45 21.10
C LYS A 10 -9.41 -41.45 20.17
N ILE A 11 -10.70 -41.63 19.85
CA ILE A 11 -11.46 -40.73 18.97
C ILE A 11 -11.59 -39.33 19.60
N LEU A 12 -11.92 -39.25 20.90
CA LEU A 12 -12.00 -37.98 21.64
C LEU A 12 -10.68 -37.21 21.65
N ASN A 13 -9.55 -37.91 21.87
CA ASN A 13 -8.22 -37.28 21.81
C ASN A 13 -7.85 -36.84 20.38
N LEU A 14 -8.22 -37.61 19.35
CA LEU A 14 -8.00 -37.22 17.96
C LEU A 14 -8.77 -35.93 17.61
N MET A 15 -10.05 -35.85 17.99
CA MET A 15 -10.89 -34.67 17.78
C MET A 15 -10.35 -33.44 18.52
N LYS A 16 -9.88 -33.62 19.76
CA LYS A 16 -9.24 -32.55 20.55
C LYS A 16 -7.97 -32.02 19.87
N ASN A 17 -7.14 -32.90 19.34
CA ASN A 17 -5.91 -32.49 18.63
C ASN A 17 -6.21 -31.76 17.32
N ILE A 18 -7.24 -32.18 16.57
CA ILE A 18 -7.69 -31.50 15.36
C ILE A 18 -8.23 -30.09 15.71
N LEU A 19 -9.01 -29.97 16.78
CA LEU A 19 -9.53 -28.68 17.24
C LEU A 19 -8.38 -27.72 17.61
N ILE A 20 -7.41 -28.20 18.40
CA ILE A 20 -6.23 -27.41 18.80
C ILE A 20 -5.41 -26.98 17.57
N PHE A 21 -5.20 -27.89 16.62
CA PHE A 21 -4.44 -27.59 15.40
C PHE A 21 -5.16 -26.56 14.52
N SER A 22 -6.50 -26.66 14.39
CA SER A 22 -7.33 -25.70 13.66
C SER A 22 -7.29 -24.31 14.30
N THR A 23 -7.38 -24.23 15.63
CA THR A 23 -7.27 -22.95 16.36
C THR A 23 -5.88 -22.33 16.21
N LEU A 24 -4.81 -23.13 16.27
CA LEU A 24 -3.44 -22.66 16.04
C LEU A 24 -3.28 -22.11 14.62
N LEU A 25 -3.77 -22.82 13.60
CA LEU A 25 -3.72 -22.36 12.21
C LEU A 25 -4.43 -21.01 12.01
N PHE A 26 -5.61 -20.84 12.64
CA PHE A 26 -6.35 -19.58 12.59
C PHE A 26 -5.58 -18.43 13.26
N CYS A 27 -4.91 -18.67 14.39
CA CYS A 27 -4.05 -17.67 15.02
C CYS A 27 -2.84 -17.28 14.14
N PHE A 28 -2.22 -18.23 13.43
CA PHE A 28 -1.08 -17.95 12.55
C PHE A 28 -1.46 -17.09 11.32
N CYS A 29 -2.68 -17.22 10.78
CA CYS A 29 -3.13 -16.39 9.65
C CYS A 29 -3.25 -14.89 10.00
N ASN A 30 -3.51 -14.54 11.25
CA ASN A 30 -3.73 -13.15 11.65
C ASN A 30 -2.42 -12.34 11.84
N VAL A 31 -1.27 -13.02 12.01
CA VAL A 31 0.01 -12.36 12.30
C VAL A 31 0.66 -11.72 11.06
N TRP A 32 0.34 -12.20 9.85
CA TRP A 32 0.98 -11.74 8.62
C TRP A 32 0.32 -10.50 7.97
N GLY A 33 -0.81 -10.01 8.51
CA GLY A 33 -1.59 -8.92 7.91
C GLY A 33 -1.29 -7.50 8.42
N GLN A 34 -0.67 -7.33 9.59
CA GLN A 34 -0.70 -6.06 10.32
C GLN A 34 0.11 -4.89 9.71
N HIS A 35 1.19 -5.14 8.98
CA HIS A 35 1.98 -4.03 8.41
C HIS A 35 1.34 -3.44 7.15
N ASN A 36 0.62 -4.25 6.37
CA ASN A 36 0.03 -3.83 5.10
C ASN A 36 -1.39 -3.25 5.26
N GLU A 37 -2.07 -3.54 6.37
CA GLU A 37 -3.45 -3.16 6.60
C GLU A 37 -3.70 -1.64 6.54
N LYS A 38 -2.79 -0.83 7.10
CA LYS A 38 -2.90 0.64 7.06
C LYS A 38 -2.79 1.18 5.63
N TYR A 39 -1.86 0.63 4.84
CA TYR A 39 -1.70 1.03 3.45
C TYR A 39 -2.92 0.65 2.62
N GLU A 40 -3.39 -0.59 2.74
CA GLU A 40 -4.59 -1.06 2.02
C GLU A 40 -5.86 -0.29 2.40
N LYS A 41 -5.99 0.10 3.66
CA LYS A 41 -7.07 0.99 4.12
C LYS A 41 -7.00 2.36 3.43
N ILE A 42 -5.81 2.99 3.42
CA ILE A 42 -5.62 4.28 2.74
C ILE A 42 -5.86 4.15 1.24
N LYS A 43 -5.41 3.05 0.61
CA LYS A 43 -5.60 2.77 -0.81
C LYS A 43 -7.09 2.64 -1.15
N SER A 44 -7.85 1.91 -0.34
CA SER A 44 -9.30 1.75 -0.50
C SER A 44 -10.05 3.09 -0.36
N LEU A 45 -9.69 3.91 0.63
CA LEU A 45 -10.24 5.26 0.78
C LEU A 45 -9.91 6.15 -0.42
N LYS A 46 -8.69 6.04 -0.97
CA LYS A 46 -8.27 6.78 -2.17
C LYS A 46 -9.08 6.37 -3.39
N ILE A 47 -9.29 5.07 -3.58
CA ILE A 47 -10.11 4.51 -4.68
C ILE A 47 -11.53 5.06 -4.61
N ALA A 48 -12.15 5.00 -3.43
CA ALA A 48 -13.50 5.54 -3.22
C ALA A 48 -13.55 7.05 -3.52
N TYR A 49 -12.61 7.82 -2.97
CA TYR A 49 -12.54 9.28 -3.19
C TYR A 49 -12.38 9.64 -4.67
N ILE A 50 -11.50 8.93 -5.39
CA ILE A 50 -11.29 9.17 -6.82
C ILE A 50 -12.56 8.81 -7.59
N THR A 51 -13.18 7.66 -7.33
CA THR A 51 -14.42 7.24 -8.00
C THR A 51 -15.53 8.28 -7.86
N GLU A 52 -15.63 8.94 -6.71
CA GLU A 52 -16.59 10.02 -6.47
C GLU A 52 -16.25 11.30 -7.24
N LYS A 53 -14.96 11.66 -7.35
CA LYS A 53 -14.52 12.94 -7.94
C LYS A 53 -14.33 12.91 -9.45
N ILE A 54 -13.99 11.76 -10.01
CA ILE A 54 -13.85 11.61 -11.46
C ILE A 54 -14.99 10.75 -11.99
N ASP A 55 -15.92 11.41 -12.69
CA ASP A 55 -17.09 10.80 -13.31
C ASP A 55 -16.68 9.89 -14.48
N LEU A 56 -16.28 8.65 -14.18
CA LEU A 56 -15.87 7.64 -15.14
C LEU A 56 -17.09 6.81 -15.57
N THR A 57 -17.27 6.68 -16.88
CA THR A 57 -18.20 5.67 -17.42
C THR A 57 -17.69 4.26 -17.10
N PRO A 58 -18.56 3.23 -17.11
CA PRO A 58 -18.12 1.84 -16.90
C PRO A 58 -17.03 1.38 -17.86
N GLN A 59 -17.04 1.88 -19.11
CA GLN A 59 -16.04 1.55 -20.12
C GLN A 59 -14.69 2.20 -19.79
N GLU A 60 -14.70 3.49 -19.44
CA GLU A 60 -13.49 4.22 -19.03
C GLU A 60 -12.89 3.62 -17.74
N ALA A 61 -13.73 3.30 -16.75
CA ALA A 61 -13.28 2.74 -15.48
C ALA A 61 -12.51 1.43 -15.66
N LYS A 62 -12.98 0.53 -16.54
CA LYS A 62 -12.30 -0.74 -16.87
C LYS A 62 -10.88 -0.52 -17.40
N ALA A 63 -10.67 0.53 -18.19
CA ALA A 63 -9.37 0.87 -18.75
C ALA A 63 -8.50 1.72 -17.81
N PHE A 64 -9.14 2.58 -17.00
CA PHE A 64 -8.51 3.51 -16.07
C PHE A 64 -7.80 2.80 -14.91
N TRP A 65 -8.50 1.93 -14.21
CA TRP A 65 -8.02 1.36 -12.94
C TRP A 65 -6.70 0.58 -13.06
N PRO A 66 -6.47 -0.25 -14.10
CA PRO A 66 -5.18 -0.93 -14.27
C PRO A 66 -4.00 0.04 -14.40
N ILE A 67 -4.17 1.14 -15.15
CA ILE A 67 -3.14 2.18 -15.35
C ILE A 67 -2.88 2.89 -14.02
N TYR A 68 -3.96 3.32 -13.36
CA TYR A 68 -3.87 4.08 -12.13
C TYR A 68 -3.30 3.28 -10.97
N ASN A 69 -3.69 2.01 -10.83
CA ASN A 69 -3.19 1.12 -9.77
C ASN A 69 -1.69 0.88 -9.94
N LYS A 70 -1.23 0.60 -11.17
CA LYS A 70 0.20 0.45 -11.47
C LYS A 70 0.99 1.70 -11.10
N TYR A 71 0.49 2.88 -11.46
CA TYR A 71 1.06 4.16 -11.06
C TYR A 71 1.12 4.30 -9.53
N SER A 72 0.00 4.08 -8.86
CA SER A 72 -0.14 4.26 -7.41
C SER A 72 0.80 3.33 -6.62
N ASP A 73 0.93 2.08 -7.05
CA ASP A 73 1.81 1.09 -6.43
C ASP A 73 3.29 1.49 -6.63
N LYS A 74 3.66 1.94 -7.83
CA LYS A 74 5.03 2.40 -8.11
C LYS A 74 5.40 3.64 -7.31
N ILE A 75 4.48 4.61 -7.22
CA ILE A 75 4.68 5.82 -6.41
C ILE A 75 4.80 5.49 -4.93
N HIS A 76 4.01 4.54 -4.43
CA HIS A 76 4.13 4.07 -3.06
C HIS A 76 5.51 3.46 -2.79
N GLU A 77 6.01 2.59 -3.67
CA GLU A 77 7.34 1.99 -3.59
C GLU A 77 8.44 3.06 -3.56
N LEU A 78 8.38 4.04 -4.47
CA LEU A 78 9.37 5.12 -4.56
C LEU A 78 9.37 6.02 -3.31
N HIS A 79 8.19 6.36 -2.77
CA HIS A 79 8.10 7.19 -1.58
C HIS A 79 8.49 6.46 -0.30
N ASN A 80 7.94 5.27 -0.05
CA ASN A 80 8.14 4.56 1.22
C ASN A 80 9.41 3.71 1.20
N GLY A 81 9.67 3.02 0.09
CA GLY A 81 10.84 2.20 -0.09
C GLY A 81 12.09 3.01 -0.46
N GLY A 82 11.97 3.94 -1.41
CA GLY A 82 13.08 4.79 -1.85
C GLY A 82 13.37 5.94 -0.90
N LEU A 83 12.57 7.00 -0.99
CA LEU A 83 12.78 8.23 -0.20
C LEU A 83 12.68 7.98 1.31
N GLY A 84 11.83 7.04 1.74
CA GLY A 84 11.72 6.64 3.14
C GLY A 84 13.03 6.10 3.69
N LYS A 85 13.76 5.29 2.91
CA LYS A 85 15.10 4.82 3.30
C LYS A 85 16.11 5.97 3.32
N CYS A 86 16.08 6.88 2.35
CA CYS A 86 16.98 8.03 2.35
C CYS A 86 16.80 8.91 3.61
N ARG A 87 15.54 9.25 3.94
CA ARG A 87 15.22 10.00 5.17
C ARG A 87 15.63 9.27 6.44
N LYS A 88 15.44 7.94 6.48
CA LYS A 88 15.85 7.12 7.62
C LYS A 88 17.37 7.20 7.81
N THR A 89 18.15 6.98 6.76
CA THR A 89 19.62 7.10 6.81
C THR A 89 20.05 8.50 7.27
N ALA A 90 19.44 9.56 6.71
CA ALA A 90 19.74 10.94 7.11
C ALA A 90 19.42 11.19 8.61
N SER A 91 18.30 10.67 9.10
CA SER A 91 17.91 10.81 10.52
C SER A 91 18.77 9.99 11.47
N GLU A 92 19.24 8.82 11.06
CA GLU A 92 20.03 7.91 11.91
C GLU A 92 21.52 8.31 11.95
N LYS A 93 22.10 8.65 10.80
CA LYS A 93 23.52 9.01 10.69
C LYS A 93 23.77 10.51 10.80
N GLY A 94 22.92 11.35 10.21
CA GLY A 94 23.03 12.81 10.26
C GLY A 94 24.47 13.31 10.08
N ASN A 95 24.99 13.99 11.10
CA ASN A 95 26.35 14.56 11.14
C ASN A 95 27.49 13.53 11.12
N GLN A 96 27.20 12.23 11.22
CA GLN A 96 28.17 11.15 11.17
C GLN A 96 28.43 10.66 9.73
N LEU A 97 27.66 11.13 8.75
CA LEU A 97 27.91 10.84 7.34
C LEU A 97 29.24 11.46 6.93
N SER A 98 30.07 10.68 6.24
CA SER A 98 31.16 11.26 5.47
C SER A 98 30.60 12.07 4.29
N GLU A 99 31.38 13.04 3.80
CA GLU A 99 31.02 13.83 2.61
C GLU A 99 30.66 12.93 1.41
N LYS A 100 31.38 11.83 1.24
CA LYS A 100 31.08 10.85 0.18
C LYS A 100 29.72 10.18 0.38
N GLU A 101 29.42 9.70 1.59
CA GLU A 101 28.10 9.08 1.88
C GLU A 101 26.96 10.10 1.74
N ALA A 102 27.19 11.35 2.11
CA ALA A 102 26.21 12.43 1.94
C ALA A 102 25.92 12.69 0.45
N LEU A 103 26.97 12.78 -0.37
CA LEU A 103 26.82 12.94 -1.82
C LEU A 103 26.06 11.78 -2.47
N GLU A 104 26.40 10.53 -2.13
CA GLU A 104 25.70 9.35 -2.62
C GLU A 104 24.21 9.34 -2.20
N LEU A 105 23.91 9.81 -0.99
CA LEU A 105 22.54 9.90 -0.49
C LEU A 105 21.73 10.95 -1.25
N ILE A 106 22.33 12.11 -1.53
CA ILE A 106 21.72 13.19 -2.33
C ILE A 106 21.45 12.71 -3.75
N GLU A 107 22.44 12.13 -4.42
CA GLU A 107 22.30 11.63 -5.80
C GLU A 107 21.18 10.60 -5.90
N LYS A 108 21.12 9.66 -4.95
CA LYS A 108 20.06 8.66 -4.88
C LYS A 108 18.67 9.28 -4.68
N GLU A 109 18.55 10.30 -3.82
CA GLU A 109 17.28 11.00 -3.63
C GLU A 109 16.82 11.70 -4.92
N GLU A 110 17.74 12.35 -5.63
CA GLU A 110 17.46 13.00 -6.92
C GLU A 110 17.03 11.98 -7.99
N GLU A 111 17.70 10.85 -8.10
CA GLU A 111 17.31 9.76 -9.02
C GLU A 111 15.87 9.27 -8.75
N ILE A 112 15.52 9.08 -7.48
CA ILE A 112 14.17 8.66 -7.09
C ILE A 112 13.13 9.73 -7.43
N ASN A 113 13.45 11.01 -7.21
CA ASN A 113 12.58 12.13 -7.56
C ASN A 113 12.35 12.21 -9.07
N LEU A 114 13.38 12.01 -9.89
CA LEU A 114 13.26 11.93 -11.34
C LEU A 114 12.35 10.77 -11.77
N GLU A 115 12.49 9.60 -11.16
CA GLU A 115 11.65 8.45 -11.47
C GLU A 115 10.17 8.68 -11.08
N ILE A 116 9.91 9.41 -9.99
CA ILE A 116 8.55 9.84 -9.60
C ILE A 116 7.91 10.73 -10.68
N VAL A 117 8.67 11.72 -11.17
CA VAL A 117 8.20 12.64 -12.22
C VAL A 117 7.92 11.87 -13.52
N LYS A 118 8.83 10.97 -13.91
CA LYS A 118 8.68 10.10 -15.07
C LYS A 118 7.45 9.20 -14.96
N THR A 119 7.29 8.51 -13.82
CA THR A 119 6.14 7.65 -13.53
C THR A 119 4.81 8.41 -13.64
N SER A 120 4.77 9.65 -13.13
CA SER A 120 3.61 10.54 -13.28
C SER A 120 3.34 10.92 -14.73
N LYS A 121 4.38 11.26 -15.50
CA LYS A 121 4.25 11.58 -16.93
C LYS A 121 3.71 10.39 -17.72
N GLU A 122 4.24 9.19 -17.48
CA GLU A 122 3.80 7.95 -18.13
C GLU A 122 2.33 7.64 -17.85
N MET A 123 1.90 7.77 -16.59
CA MET A 123 0.48 7.62 -16.23
C MET A 123 -0.39 8.61 -17.03
N ASN A 124 -0.01 9.89 -17.09
CA ASN A 124 -0.80 10.89 -17.83
C ASN A 124 -0.91 10.53 -19.32
N LEU A 125 0.20 10.10 -19.95
CA LEU A 125 0.21 9.70 -21.37
C LEU A 125 -0.64 8.46 -21.63
N GLN A 126 -0.66 7.50 -20.70
CA GLN A 126 -1.50 6.31 -20.80
C GLN A 126 -2.98 6.67 -20.59
N LEU A 127 -3.29 7.51 -19.60
CA LEU A 127 -4.66 7.94 -19.30
C LEU A 127 -5.27 8.80 -20.41
N GLN A 128 -4.49 9.62 -21.10
CA GLN A 128 -4.97 10.43 -22.24
C GLN A 128 -5.57 9.59 -23.37
N LYS A 129 -5.20 8.30 -23.46
CA LYS A 129 -5.75 7.37 -24.46
C LYS A 129 -7.12 6.80 -24.08
N VAL A 130 -7.52 6.93 -22.82
CA VAL A 130 -8.71 6.25 -22.27
C VAL A 130 -9.71 7.20 -21.61
N ILE A 131 -9.27 8.38 -21.16
CA ILE A 131 -10.11 9.41 -20.55
C ILE A 131 -9.72 10.80 -21.04
N SER A 132 -10.63 11.76 -20.95
CA SER A 132 -10.38 13.13 -21.39
C SER A 132 -9.33 13.85 -20.53
N ALA A 133 -8.61 14.81 -21.13
CA ALA A 133 -7.66 15.65 -20.40
C ALA A 133 -8.30 16.37 -19.20
N LYS A 134 -9.57 16.78 -19.30
CA LYS A 134 -10.32 17.38 -18.19
C LYS A 134 -10.44 16.43 -17.01
N LYS A 135 -10.75 15.15 -17.24
CA LYS A 135 -10.81 14.12 -16.19
C LYS A 135 -9.44 13.87 -15.55
N ILE A 136 -8.36 13.94 -16.32
CA ILE A 136 -6.99 13.83 -15.78
C ILE A 136 -6.64 15.02 -14.87
N VAL A 137 -7.05 16.24 -15.23
CA VAL A 137 -6.88 17.42 -14.36
C VAL A 137 -7.66 17.23 -13.05
N LEU A 138 -8.92 16.79 -13.13
CA LEU A 138 -9.74 16.49 -11.94
C LEU A 138 -9.13 15.37 -11.08
N LEU A 139 -8.57 14.33 -11.68
CA LEU A 139 -7.84 13.29 -10.97
C LEU A 139 -6.70 13.89 -10.14
N LYS A 140 -5.85 14.71 -10.76
CA LYS A 140 -4.70 15.34 -10.06
C LYS A 140 -5.15 16.23 -8.91
N GLN A 141 -6.24 16.97 -9.10
CA GLN A 141 -6.85 17.77 -8.05
C GLN A 141 -7.35 16.87 -6.90
N ALA A 142 -8.12 15.82 -7.23
CA ALA A 142 -8.64 14.88 -6.25
C ALA A 142 -7.53 14.21 -5.43
N GLU A 143 -6.43 13.81 -6.07
CA GLU A 143 -5.27 13.25 -5.34
C GLU A 143 -4.63 14.24 -4.37
N LYS A 144 -4.52 15.52 -4.75
CA LYS A 144 -3.99 16.57 -3.89
C LYS A 144 -4.90 16.82 -2.69
N GLU A 145 -6.20 16.93 -2.93
CA GLU A 145 -7.20 17.09 -1.87
C GLU A 145 -7.22 15.90 -0.92
N PHE A 146 -7.17 14.67 -1.44
CA PHE A 146 -7.11 13.47 -0.62
C PHE A 146 -5.87 13.42 0.28
N ARG A 147 -4.69 13.80 -0.25
CA ARG A 147 -3.48 13.91 0.58
C ARG A 147 -3.64 14.93 1.70
N HIS A 148 -4.25 16.09 1.41
CA HIS A 148 -4.51 17.10 2.43
C HIS A 148 -5.53 16.65 3.48
N SER A 149 -6.61 15.98 3.07
CA SER A 149 -7.64 15.49 3.99
C SER A 149 -7.10 14.41 4.94
N LEU A 150 -6.24 13.51 4.46
CA LEU A 150 -5.55 12.54 5.31
C LEU A 150 -4.65 13.21 6.35
N ILE A 151 -3.89 14.24 5.97
CA ILE A 151 -3.04 14.99 6.92
C ILE A 151 -3.89 15.69 7.98
N LYS A 152 -5.03 16.26 7.58
CA LYS A 152 -5.95 16.92 8.51
C LYS A 152 -6.53 15.92 9.51
N GLN A 153 -7.08 14.79 9.04
CA GLN A 153 -7.63 13.75 9.91
C GLN A 153 -6.56 13.16 10.85
N TYR A 154 -5.33 12.96 10.39
CA TYR A 154 -4.24 12.48 11.23
C TYR A 154 -3.87 13.47 12.36
N LYS A 155 -4.02 14.78 12.12
CA LYS A 155 -3.77 15.82 13.13
C LYS A 155 -4.92 15.98 14.12
N GLU A 156 -6.16 15.76 13.71
CA GLU A 156 -7.36 15.89 14.55
C GLU A 156 -7.55 14.69 15.49
N HIS A 157 -6.99 13.53 15.15
CA HIS A 157 -7.05 12.31 15.97
C HIS A 157 -5.77 12.03 16.78
N LYS A 158 -4.95 13.06 17.02
CA LYS A 158 -3.73 12.98 17.81
C LYS A 158 -3.84 13.85 19.05
#